data_AF-A0A954W5G2-F1
#
_entry.id   AF-A0A954W5G2-F1
#
_cell.length_a   1.000
_cell.length_b   1.000
_cell.length_c   1.000
_cell.angle_alpha   90.00
_cell.angle_beta   90.00
_cell.angle_gamma   90.00
#
_symmetry.space_group_name_H-M   'P 1'
#
loop_
_entity.id
_entity.type
_entity.pdbx_description
1 polymer ?
#
loop_
_entity_poly.entity_id
_entity_poly.type
_entity_poly.pdbx_seq_one_letter_code
_entity_poly.pdbx_strand_id
1 'polypeptide(L)'
;DRPLRATDDADRAARLAEVRTELSRLETELAERGVGLRPPVNARENEERFAPVMARFVRFTIHATNQGEPCIDELEIFSAATPDAAARNVALASAGATATSSGDFPNNPKHRLEHIHDGRFGNSQSWISNQNGGGWAQIELAEPTRIDRIVWQRDREQQFADRLAIDYVIEVAEQPGEWRVVASSQDRLPFQGSNDETLRKYLSELAKSADDATRARIDRWKALRAERQQLDRPALVAYAGKFQTPPPTYRLYRGDPMQPRDQVAPDSLEVLGSLGLDKAAPEQQRRVAFANWLIAADNPLTARVM
;
A
#
# COMPACT_ATOMS: atom_id res chain seq x y z
N ASP A 1 15.18 -6.61 -18.36
CA ASP A 1 15.34 -5.62 -17.28
C ASP A 1 15.99 -6.24 -16.06
N ARG A 2 17.27 -5.91 -15.87
CA ARG A 2 18.01 -6.16 -14.64
C ARG A 2 18.14 -4.79 -13.96
N PRO A 3 17.83 -4.65 -12.66
CA PRO A 3 18.20 -3.44 -11.95
C PRO A 3 19.72 -3.31 -12.03
N LEU A 4 20.21 -2.17 -12.55
CA LEU A 4 21.61 -1.84 -12.37
C LEU A 4 21.79 -1.61 -10.88
N ARG A 5 22.50 -2.52 -10.21
CA ARG A 5 22.95 -2.25 -8.84
C ARG A 5 23.98 -1.14 -8.94
N ALA A 6 23.58 0.06 -8.59
CA ALA A 6 24.52 1.15 -8.39
C ALA A 6 25.24 0.91 -7.05
N THR A 7 26.51 1.32 -6.96
CA THR A 7 27.34 1.13 -5.75
C THR A 7 26.78 1.84 -4.51
N ASP A 8 25.81 2.74 -4.69
CA ASP A 8 25.12 3.53 -3.67
C ASP A 8 23.74 2.97 -3.26
N ASP A 9 23.29 1.83 -3.79
CA ASP A 9 21.94 1.31 -3.53
C ASP A 9 21.69 1.01 -2.04
N ALA A 10 22.72 0.52 -1.32
CA ALA A 10 22.65 0.23 0.10
C ALA A 10 22.59 1.53 0.94
N ASP A 11 23.41 2.52 0.57
CA ASP A 11 23.44 3.84 1.24
C ASP A 11 22.12 4.60 0.99
N ARG A 12 21.59 4.52 -0.23
CA ARG A 12 20.27 5.07 -0.59
C ARG A 12 19.15 4.41 0.20
N ALA A 13 19.19 3.07 0.35
CA ALA A 13 18.19 2.35 1.13
C ALA A 13 18.27 2.69 2.63
N ALA A 14 19.48 2.76 3.19
CA ALA A 14 19.71 3.18 4.57
C ALA A 14 19.21 4.61 4.80
N ARG A 15 19.56 5.55 3.91
CA ARG A 15 19.08 6.94 3.98
C ARG A 15 17.57 7.03 3.84
N LEU A 16 16.96 6.25 2.96
CA LEU A 16 15.51 6.19 2.80
C LEU A 16 14.82 5.70 4.09
N ALA A 17 15.40 4.73 4.79
CA ALA A 17 14.89 4.27 6.09
C ALA A 17 14.99 5.37 7.16
N GLU A 18 16.13 6.05 7.27
CA GLU A 18 16.31 7.19 8.19
C GLU A 18 15.30 8.32 7.90
N VAL A 19 15.16 8.72 6.63
CA VAL A 19 14.22 9.76 6.20
C VAL A 19 12.78 9.37 6.55
N ARG A 20 12.39 8.10 6.40
CA ARG A 20 11.06 7.61 6.81
C ARG A 20 10.86 7.72 8.33
N THR A 21 11.86 7.35 9.12
CA THR A 21 11.81 7.48 10.58
C THR A 21 11.71 8.94 11.02
N GLU A 22 12.52 9.83 10.44
CA GLU A 22 12.46 11.27 10.74
C GLU A 22 11.13 11.90 10.34
N LEU A 23 10.59 11.55 9.16
CA LEU A 23 9.27 12.01 8.70
C LEU A 23 8.18 11.59 9.68
N SER A 24 8.16 10.31 10.07
CA SER A 24 7.17 9.80 11.01
C SER A 24 7.24 10.52 12.36
N ARG A 25 8.43 10.79 12.88
CA ARG A 25 8.60 11.55 14.12
C ARG A 25 8.08 12.99 13.98
N LEU A 26 8.44 13.69 12.91
CA LEU A 26 8.00 15.06 12.68
C LEU A 26 6.48 15.17 12.48
N GLU A 27 5.88 14.19 11.81
CA GLU A 27 4.42 14.12 11.64
C GLU A 27 3.72 13.98 13.00
N THR A 28 4.25 13.17 13.92
CA THR A 28 3.73 13.09 15.30
C THR A 28 3.89 14.41 16.05
N GLU A 29 5.07 15.02 16.05
CA GLU A 29 5.31 16.31 16.73
C GLU A 29 4.45 17.44 16.17
N LEU A 30 4.17 17.41 14.87
CA LEU A 30 3.32 18.39 14.18
C LEU A 30 1.84 18.13 14.49
N ALA A 31 1.40 16.88 14.54
CA ALA A 31 0.05 16.50 14.95
C ALA A 31 -0.28 16.95 16.38
N GLU A 32 0.65 16.78 17.33
CA GLU A 32 0.52 17.28 18.72
C GLU A 32 0.34 18.80 18.79
N ARG A 33 0.78 19.52 17.76
CA ARG A 33 0.66 20.98 17.60
C ARG A 33 -0.54 21.38 16.75
N GLY A 34 -1.43 20.44 16.42
CA GLY A 34 -2.62 20.67 15.58
C GLY A 34 -2.30 20.83 14.09
N VAL A 35 -1.13 20.36 13.65
CA VAL A 35 -0.71 20.41 12.24
C VAL A 35 -0.86 19.04 11.61
N GLY A 36 -1.93 18.85 10.84
CA GLY A 36 -2.24 17.60 10.17
C GLY A 36 -1.52 17.44 8.84
N LEU A 37 -0.66 16.43 8.75
CA LEU A 37 0.14 16.13 7.54
C LEU A 37 -0.07 14.73 6.99
N ARG A 38 -0.82 13.88 7.71
CA ARG A 38 -1.15 12.56 7.20
C ARG A 38 -2.00 12.70 5.95
N PRO A 39 -1.94 11.72 5.01
CA PRO A 39 -2.77 11.77 3.82
C PRO A 39 -4.25 12.00 4.15
N PRO A 40 -4.97 12.76 3.31
CA PRO A 40 -6.40 12.95 3.49
C PRO A 40 -7.11 11.60 3.47
N VAL A 41 -8.26 11.54 4.12
CA VAL A 41 -9.11 10.36 4.03
C VAL A 41 -9.48 10.04 2.58
N ASN A 42 -9.68 8.77 2.28
CA ASN A 42 -10.19 8.32 0.98
C ASN A 42 -11.27 7.25 1.19
N ALA A 43 -12.06 7.01 0.15
CA ALA A 43 -13.19 6.09 0.24
C ALA A 43 -12.78 4.61 0.38
N ARG A 44 -11.61 4.25 -0.17
CA ARG A 44 -11.15 2.87 -0.27
C ARG A 44 -10.65 2.34 1.06
N GLU A 45 -9.74 3.06 1.72
CA GLU A 45 -9.15 2.60 2.98
C GLU A 45 -8.48 3.71 3.79
N ASN A 46 -8.79 3.76 5.09
CA ASN A 46 -8.16 4.65 6.06
C ASN A 46 -7.67 3.83 7.25
N GLU A 47 -6.41 4.02 7.62
CA GLU A 47 -5.80 3.38 8.78
C GLU A 47 -5.51 4.42 9.86
N GLU A 48 -5.84 4.06 11.09
CA GLU A 48 -5.49 4.77 12.32
C GLU A 48 -4.56 3.89 13.15
N ARG A 49 -3.35 4.36 13.43
CA ARG A 49 -2.39 3.70 14.32
C ARG A 49 -2.11 4.57 15.52
N PHE A 50 -2.02 3.94 16.68
CA PHE A 50 -1.76 4.61 17.96
C PHE A 50 -1.00 3.68 18.90
N ALA A 51 -0.48 4.24 20.01
CA ALA A 51 0.23 3.43 21.00
C ALA A 51 -0.68 2.33 21.57
N PRO A 52 -0.21 1.07 21.72
CA PRO A 52 -1.03 -0.04 22.16
C PRO A 52 -1.75 0.21 23.47
N VAL A 53 -3.07 0.01 23.47
CA VAL A 53 -3.95 0.51 24.52
C VAL A 53 -5.05 -0.48 24.86
N MET A 54 -5.35 -0.66 26.14
CA MET A 54 -6.43 -1.56 26.58
C MET A 54 -7.79 -0.94 26.27
N ALA A 55 -8.67 -1.67 25.60
CA ALA A 55 -10.00 -1.19 25.25
C ALA A 55 -11.02 -2.34 25.32
N ARG A 56 -12.24 -2.01 25.73
CA ARG A 56 -13.43 -2.85 25.54
C ARG A 56 -14.42 -2.17 24.61
N PHE A 57 -14.49 -0.84 24.67
CA PHE A 57 -15.37 -0.02 23.83
C PHE A 57 -14.52 0.82 22.89
N VAL A 58 -14.91 0.86 21.62
CA VAL A 58 -14.33 1.74 20.61
C VAL A 58 -15.47 2.51 19.97
N ARG A 59 -15.45 3.84 20.07
CA ARG A 59 -16.48 4.72 19.51
C ARG A 59 -15.88 5.56 18.39
N PHE A 60 -16.50 5.48 17.22
CA PHE A 60 -16.23 6.32 16.07
C PHE A 60 -17.30 7.39 16.00
N THR A 61 -16.94 8.64 16.31
CA THR A 61 -17.84 9.79 16.23
C THR A 61 -17.52 10.61 15.00
N ILE A 62 -18.53 10.86 14.15
CA ILE A 62 -18.41 11.59 12.89
C ILE A 62 -19.06 12.97 13.06
N HIS A 63 -18.29 14.01 12.75
CA HIS A 63 -18.70 15.41 12.85
C HIS A 63 -19.00 16.03 11.49
N ALA A 64 -18.39 15.52 10.41
CA ALA A 64 -18.68 15.94 9.05
C ALA A 64 -18.40 14.82 8.03
N THR A 65 -19.15 14.86 6.93
CA THR A 65 -18.90 14.05 5.72
C THR A 65 -18.64 14.95 4.52
N ASN A 66 -18.06 14.39 3.47
CA ASN A 66 -17.96 15.11 2.20
C ASN A 66 -19.33 15.33 1.52
N GLN A 67 -20.33 14.50 1.83
CA GLN A 67 -21.70 14.59 1.32
C GLN A 67 -22.63 13.65 2.11
N GLY A 68 -23.75 14.16 2.63
CA GLY A 68 -24.85 13.33 3.18
C GLY A 68 -24.58 12.65 4.52
N GLU A 69 -25.43 11.69 4.90
CA GLU A 69 -25.22 10.85 6.10
C GLU A 69 -24.00 9.94 5.94
N PRO A 70 -23.14 9.76 6.96
CA PRO A 70 -21.94 8.94 6.84
C PRO A 70 -22.24 7.48 6.52
N CYS A 71 -21.38 6.88 5.70
CA CYS A 71 -21.41 5.48 5.31
C CYS A 71 -20.06 4.83 5.64
N ILE A 72 -20.10 3.73 6.40
CA ILE A 72 -18.93 2.90 6.71
C ILE A 72 -19.25 1.48 6.25
N ASP A 73 -18.44 0.89 5.38
CA ASP A 73 -18.64 -0.51 4.98
C ASP A 73 -18.19 -1.47 6.07
N GLU A 74 -17.02 -1.24 6.66
CA GLU A 74 -16.51 -2.01 7.80
C GLU A 74 -15.69 -1.12 8.74
N LEU A 75 -15.80 -1.39 10.03
CA LEU A 75 -14.97 -0.84 11.11
C LEU A 75 -14.17 -1.96 11.77
N GLU A 76 -12.91 -2.07 11.39
CA GLU A 76 -11.99 -3.11 11.86
C GLU A 76 -11.14 -2.59 13.01
N ILE A 77 -11.01 -3.37 14.07
CA ILE A 77 -10.20 -3.04 15.25
C ILE A 77 -9.20 -4.17 15.44
N PHE A 78 -7.90 -3.87 15.38
CA PHE A 78 -6.84 -4.86 15.48
C PHE A 78 -6.21 -4.88 16.85
N SER A 79 -6.07 -6.08 17.38
CA SER A 79 -5.23 -6.35 18.54
C SER A 79 -3.76 -6.07 18.23
N ALA A 80 -3.03 -5.59 19.23
CA ALA A 80 -1.60 -5.41 19.14
C ALA A 80 -0.91 -6.77 19.01
N ALA A 81 0.05 -6.88 18.09
CA ALA A 81 0.84 -8.10 17.95
C ALA A 81 1.68 -8.34 19.21
N THR A 82 1.82 -9.60 19.60
CA THR A 82 2.70 -10.07 20.68
C THR A 82 3.71 -11.07 20.11
N PRO A 83 4.78 -11.42 20.84
CA PRO A 83 5.70 -12.47 20.39
C PRO A 83 5.00 -13.80 20.06
N ASP A 84 3.89 -14.10 20.74
CA ASP A 84 3.18 -15.38 20.65
C ASP A 84 1.91 -15.33 19.79
N ALA A 85 1.47 -14.14 19.36
CA ALA A 85 0.23 -13.98 18.59
C ALA A 85 0.30 -12.80 17.61
N ALA A 86 -0.07 -13.07 16.36
CA ALA A 86 -0.23 -12.04 15.34
C ALA A 86 -1.46 -11.15 15.64
N ALA A 87 -1.40 -9.90 15.17
CA ALA A 87 -2.54 -8.99 15.21
C ALA A 87 -3.74 -9.58 14.46
N ARG A 88 -4.91 -9.57 15.10
CA ARG A 88 -6.19 -10.04 14.53
C ARG A 88 -7.27 -8.97 14.67
N ASN A 89 -8.21 -8.95 13.73
CA ASN A 89 -9.41 -8.11 13.82
C ASN A 89 -10.33 -8.67 14.93
N VAL A 90 -10.48 -7.93 16.01
CA VAL A 90 -11.31 -8.26 17.17
C VAL A 90 -12.67 -7.56 17.15
N ALA A 91 -12.95 -6.72 16.13
CA ALA A 91 -14.24 -6.06 15.96
C ALA A 91 -15.32 -6.97 15.36
N LEU A 92 -14.95 -8.13 14.80
CA LEU A 92 -15.87 -8.97 14.05
C LEU A 92 -17.04 -9.49 14.90
N ALA A 93 -18.23 -9.53 14.30
CA ALA A 93 -19.41 -10.18 14.88
C ALA A 93 -19.09 -11.64 15.27
N SER A 94 -18.38 -12.32 14.37
CA SER A 94 -17.96 -13.72 14.53
C SER A 94 -16.91 -13.92 15.62
N ALA A 95 -16.23 -12.85 16.05
CA ALA A 95 -15.33 -12.84 17.20
C ALA A 95 -16.05 -12.49 18.52
N GLY A 96 -17.38 -12.27 18.48
CA GLY A 96 -18.21 -11.99 19.66
C GLY A 96 -18.35 -10.51 20.01
N ALA A 97 -17.89 -9.60 19.14
CA ALA A 97 -18.12 -8.17 19.31
C ALA A 97 -19.56 -7.76 18.95
N THR A 98 -20.03 -6.66 19.53
CA THR A 98 -21.37 -6.12 19.30
C THR A 98 -21.33 -4.65 18.89
N ALA A 99 -22.16 -4.26 17.91
CA ALA A 99 -22.31 -2.88 17.49
C ALA A 99 -23.49 -2.16 18.15
N THR A 100 -23.29 -0.87 18.41
CA THR A 100 -24.35 0.13 18.69
C THR A 100 -24.08 1.39 17.87
N SER A 101 -25.09 2.21 17.58
CA SER A 101 -24.92 3.44 16.80
C SER A 101 -25.93 4.52 17.17
N SER A 102 -25.75 5.70 16.56
CA SER A 102 -26.74 6.79 16.60
C SER A 102 -28.06 6.46 15.88
N GLY A 103 -28.13 5.34 15.17
CA GLY A 103 -29.29 4.83 14.44
C GLY A 103 -29.00 4.57 12.97
N ASP A 104 -29.88 3.78 12.34
CA ASP A 104 -29.79 3.37 10.94
C ASP A 104 -30.55 4.32 10.02
N PHE A 105 -30.03 4.51 8.80
CA PHE A 105 -30.74 5.20 7.74
C PHE A 105 -32.11 4.55 7.48
N PRO A 106 -33.20 5.34 7.51
CA PRO A 106 -34.55 4.78 7.52
C PRO A 106 -34.89 4.06 6.21
N ASN A 107 -35.68 2.99 6.32
CA ASN A 107 -36.26 2.25 5.19
C ASN A 107 -35.26 1.68 4.17
N ASN A 108 -34.01 1.40 4.58
CA ASN A 108 -33.01 0.82 3.71
C ASN A 108 -32.59 -0.58 4.19
N PRO A 109 -32.91 -1.66 3.45
CA PRO A 109 -32.55 -3.02 3.86
C PRO A 109 -31.06 -3.35 3.67
N LYS A 110 -30.32 -2.55 2.88
CA LYS A 110 -28.90 -2.78 2.60
C LYS A 110 -27.97 -2.12 3.61
N HIS A 111 -28.36 -0.94 4.09
CA HIS A 111 -27.50 -0.13 4.95
C HIS A 111 -27.91 -0.26 6.42
N ARG A 112 -27.31 -1.20 7.14
CA ARG A 112 -27.72 -1.62 8.48
C ARG A 112 -26.51 -1.74 9.39
N LEU A 113 -26.71 -1.45 10.68
CA LEU A 113 -25.64 -1.49 11.68
C LEU A 113 -24.90 -2.84 11.73
N GLU A 114 -25.61 -3.95 11.53
CA GLU A 114 -25.04 -5.30 11.56
C GLU A 114 -23.91 -5.52 10.54
N HIS A 115 -23.90 -4.76 9.43
CA HIS A 115 -22.87 -4.88 8.40
C HIS A 115 -21.56 -4.17 8.75
N ILE A 116 -21.53 -3.28 9.76
CA ILE A 116 -20.33 -2.48 10.06
C ILE A 116 -19.14 -3.32 10.56
N HIS A 117 -19.37 -4.59 10.91
CA HIS A 117 -18.34 -5.48 11.47
C HIS A 117 -18.59 -6.95 11.10
N ASP A 118 -19.27 -7.21 9.98
CA ASP A 118 -19.61 -8.59 9.57
C ASP A 118 -18.47 -9.28 8.81
N GLY A 119 -17.38 -8.56 8.51
CA GLY A 119 -16.22 -9.04 7.77
C GLY A 119 -16.43 -9.07 6.26
N ARG A 120 -17.49 -8.43 5.75
CA ARG A 120 -17.77 -8.29 4.32
C ARG A 120 -17.63 -6.82 3.93
N PHE A 121 -17.16 -6.59 2.71
CA PHE A 121 -16.83 -5.25 2.26
C PHE A 121 -17.75 -4.76 1.15
N GLY A 122 -17.71 -3.44 0.93
CA GLY A 122 -18.36 -2.79 -0.18
C GLY A 122 -19.71 -2.19 0.17
N ASN A 123 -20.18 -1.28 -0.69
CA ASN A 123 -21.41 -0.50 -0.44
C ASN A 123 -22.67 -1.35 -0.13
N SER A 124 -22.73 -2.60 -0.58
CA SER A 124 -23.89 -3.47 -0.30
C SER A 124 -23.91 -4.04 1.12
N GLN A 125 -22.79 -3.96 1.84
CA GLN A 125 -22.58 -4.42 3.21
C GLN A 125 -22.00 -3.22 3.98
N SER A 126 -22.86 -2.27 4.31
CA SER A 126 -22.42 -1.08 5.02
C SER A 126 -23.45 -0.60 6.02
N TRP A 127 -23.03 0.26 6.94
CA TRP A 127 -23.90 1.03 7.80
C TRP A 127 -23.98 2.47 7.27
N ILE A 128 -25.19 3.04 7.26
CA ILE A 128 -25.40 4.47 7.06
C ILE A 128 -26.11 5.03 8.29
N SER A 129 -25.59 6.13 8.82
CA SER A 129 -26.18 6.86 9.94
C SER A 129 -27.57 7.42 9.59
N ASN A 130 -28.43 7.53 10.59
CA ASN A 130 -29.70 8.28 10.51
C ASN A 130 -29.52 9.82 10.56
N GLN A 131 -28.30 10.32 10.77
CA GLN A 131 -28.00 11.75 10.92
C GLN A 131 -27.27 12.28 9.70
N ASN A 132 -27.75 13.38 9.13
CA ASN A 132 -27.10 14.03 8.00
C ASN A 132 -25.77 14.66 8.45
N GLY A 133 -24.67 14.32 7.75
CA GLY A 133 -23.34 14.84 8.01
C GLY A 133 -22.65 14.32 9.28
N GLY A 134 -23.30 13.49 10.09
CA GLY A 134 -22.73 13.05 11.37
C GLY A 134 -23.36 11.77 11.93
N GLY A 135 -23.04 11.49 13.19
CA GLY A 135 -23.49 10.30 13.89
C GLY A 135 -22.33 9.56 14.54
N TRP A 136 -22.61 8.41 15.14
CA TRP A 136 -21.59 7.59 15.76
C TRP A 136 -21.90 6.11 15.61
N ALA A 137 -20.85 5.30 15.54
CA ALA A 137 -20.91 3.86 15.69
C ALA A 137 -19.93 3.43 16.78
N GLN A 138 -20.27 2.38 17.51
CA GLN A 138 -19.48 1.86 18.61
C GLN A 138 -19.43 0.34 18.52
N ILE A 139 -18.22 -0.21 18.69
CA ILE A 139 -17.98 -1.64 18.87
C ILE A 139 -17.67 -1.88 20.35
N GLU A 140 -18.44 -2.76 20.98
CA GLU A 140 -18.04 -3.42 22.23
C GLU A 140 -17.37 -4.75 21.88
N LEU A 141 -16.11 -4.90 22.26
CA LEU A 141 -15.32 -6.11 22.08
C LEU A 141 -15.80 -7.21 23.04
N ALA A 142 -15.66 -8.47 22.62
CA ALA A 142 -16.06 -9.63 23.43
C ALA A 142 -15.38 -9.65 24.81
N GLU A 143 -14.13 -9.19 24.87
CA GLU A 143 -13.34 -9.02 26.08
C GLU A 143 -12.40 -7.81 25.96
N PRO A 144 -11.99 -7.19 27.08
CA PRO A 144 -10.96 -6.16 27.08
C PRO A 144 -9.70 -6.64 26.35
N THR A 145 -9.32 -5.93 25.29
CA THR A 145 -8.23 -6.30 24.40
C THR A 145 -7.28 -5.13 24.22
N ARG A 146 -5.97 -5.42 24.19
CA ARG A 146 -4.96 -4.42 23.83
C ARG A 146 -4.97 -4.22 22.32
N ILE A 147 -5.33 -3.03 21.86
CA ILE A 147 -5.46 -2.66 20.44
C ILE A 147 -4.48 -1.54 20.09
N ASP A 148 -4.05 -1.47 18.84
CA ASP A 148 -3.11 -0.44 18.36
C ASP A 148 -3.43 0.09 16.95
N ARG A 149 -4.47 -0.46 16.32
CA ARG A 149 -4.85 -0.13 14.97
C ARG A 149 -6.34 -0.25 14.74
N ILE A 150 -6.89 0.72 14.02
CA ILE A 150 -8.24 0.73 13.50
C ILE A 150 -8.18 0.97 11.99
N VAL A 151 -8.94 0.19 11.22
CA VAL A 151 -9.07 0.36 9.77
C VAL A 151 -10.54 0.56 9.45
N TRP A 152 -10.85 1.54 8.62
CA TRP A 152 -12.23 1.85 8.26
C TRP A 152 -12.30 2.41 6.84
N GLN A 153 -13.43 2.16 6.17
CA GLN A 153 -13.61 2.52 4.78
C GLN A 153 -15.06 2.95 4.54
N ARG A 154 -15.27 3.74 3.49
CA ARG A 154 -16.62 4.04 2.99
C ARG A 154 -17.08 2.97 2.01
N ASP A 155 -16.17 2.52 1.15
CA ASP A 155 -16.40 1.48 0.15
C ASP A 155 -15.06 0.92 -0.35
N ARG A 156 -14.68 -0.24 0.18
CA ARG A 156 -13.43 -0.91 -0.19
C ARG A 156 -13.41 -1.39 -1.64
N GLU A 157 -14.59 -1.63 -2.22
CA GLU A 157 -14.75 -2.00 -3.62
C GLU A 157 -14.64 -0.78 -4.55
N GLN A 158 -14.56 0.43 -4.01
CA GLN A 158 -14.33 1.69 -4.73
C GLN A 158 -15.42 2.02 -5.77
N GLN A 159 -16.66 1.55 -5.55
CA GLN A 159 -17.77 1.93 -6.41
C GLN A 159 -18.28 3.34 -6.09
N PHE A 160 -18.11 3.77 -4.83
CA PHE A 160 -18.61 5.05 -4.34
C PHE A 160 -17.59 5.80 -3.48
N ALA A 161 -17.66 7.13 -3.51
CA ALA A 161 -16.79 8.02 -2.74
C ALA A 161 -17.55 9.14 -1.98
N ASP A 162 -18.88 9.20 -2.10
CA ASP A 162 -19.74 10.05 -1.29
C ASP A 162 -19.85 9.52 0.15
N ARG A 163 -20.41 10.30 1.08
CA ARG A 163 -20.69 9.87 2.47
C ARG A 163 -19.45 9.46 3.28
N LEU A 164 -18.28 9.86 2.80
CA LEU A 164 -17.01 9.64 3.48
C LEU A 164 -16.91 10.57 4.68
N ALA A 165 -16.63 10.01 5.87
CA ALA A 165 -16.31 10.80 7.05
C ALA A 165 -15.03 11.60 6.79
N ILE A 166 -15.10 12.93 6.93
CA ILE A 166 -13.95 13.83 6.73
C ILE A 166 -13.56 14.58 8.00
N ASP A 167 -14.46 14.62 8.98
CA ASP A 167 -14.17 15.10 10.32
C ASP A 167 -14.72 14.10 11.35
N TYR A 168 -13.85 13.58 12.21
CA TYR A 168 -14.18 12.52 13.15
C TYR A 168 -13.19 12.42 14.30
N VAL A 169 -13.63 11.77 15.37
CA VAL A 169 -12.82 11.40 16.52
C VAL A 169 -13.08 9.93 16.83
N ILE A 170 -12.02 9.19 17.13
CA ILE A 170 -12.09 7.83 17.62
C ILE A 170 -11.65 7.81 19.07
N GLU A 171 -12.53 7.30 19.92
CA GLU A 171 -12.34 7.18 21.34
C GLU A 171 -12.39 5.71 21.75
N VAL A 172 -11.66 5.38 22.81
CA VAL A 172 -11.70 4.05 23.41
C VAL A 172 -11.94 4.15 24.90
N ALA A 173 -12.52 3.12 25.47
CA ALA A 173 -12.68 2.98 26.91
C ALA A 173 -12.53 1.51 27.32
N GLU A 174 -11.94 1.26 28.49
CA GLU A 174 -11.96 -0.08 29.10
C GLU A 174 -13.27 -0.29 29.89
N GLN A 175 -13.71 0.76 30.60
CA GLN A 175 -14.98 0.81 31.32
C GLN A 175 -15.93 1.83 30.68
N PRO A 176 -17.25 1.62 30.71
CA PRO A 176 -18.20 2.59 30.17
C PRO A 176 -18.02 3.99 30.81
N GLY A 177 -17.86 5.02 29.98
CA GLY A 177 -17.74 6.40 30.42
C GLY A 177 -16.31 6.92 30.58
N GLU A 178 -15.30 6.03 30.62
CA GLU A 178 -13.88 6.41 30.73
C GLU A 178 -13.23 6.55 29.35
N TRP A 179 -13.76 7.48 28.56
CA TRP A 179 -13.32 7.68 27.18
C TRP A 179 -11.99 8.41 27.08
N ARG A 180 -11.12 7.93 26.20
CA ARG A 180 -9.93 8.65 25.73
C ARG A 180 -9.89 8.68 24.22
N VAL A 181 -9.46 9.80 23.66
CA VAL A 181 -9.19 9.93 22.23
C VAL A 181 -7.92 9.15 21.87
N VAL A 182 -7.98 8.34 20.81
CA VAL A 182 -6.82 7.61 20.28
C VAL A 182 -6.47 8.00 18.84
N ALA A 183 -7.42 8.56 18.09
CA ALA A 183 -7.21 9.04 16.73
C ALA A 183 -8.27 10.10 16.36
N SER A 184 -7.95 10.95 15.38
CA SER A 184 -8.90 11.92 14.82
C SER A 184 -8.53 12.29 13.38
N SER A 185 -9.44 13.00 12.71
CA SER A 185 -9.21 13.65 11.41
C SER A 185 -8.20 14.81 11.47
N GLN A 186 -7.95 15.38 12.65
CA GLN A 186 -7.23 16.66 12.80
C GLN A 186 -5.76 16.59 12.40
N ASP A 187 -5.17 15.39 12.43
CA ASP A 187 -3.80 15.15 12.02
C ASP A 187 -3.66 14.82 10.52
N ARG A 188 -4.76 14.87 9.76
CA ARG A 188 -4.80 14.65 8.31
C ARG A 188 -4.86 15.96 7.54
N LEU A 189 -4.38 15.90 6.30
CA LEU A 189 -4.64 16.95 5.32
C LEU A 189 -6.15 17.04 5.02
N PRO A 190 -6.67 18.25 4.71
CA PRO A 190 -8.06 18.42 4.31
C PRO A 190 -8.45 17.49 3.15
N PHE A 191 -9.68 16.97 3.14
CA PHE A 191 -10.16 16.01 2.12
C PHE A 191 -9.97 16.48 0.67
N GLN A 192 -10.07 17.79 0.40
CA GLN A 192 -9.81 18.39 -0.91
C GLN A 192 -8.31 18.75 -1.14
N GLY A 193 -7.41 18.21 -0.33
CA GLY A 193 -6.02 18.65 -0.14
C GLY A 193 -4.93 17.68 -0.60
N SER A 194 -5.23 16.75 -1.50
CA SER A 194 -4.23 15.79 -2.02
C SER A 194 -3.39 16.31 -3.20
N ASN A 195 -3.64 17.52 -3.70
CA ASN A 195 -2.78 18.13 -4.72
C ASN A 195 -1.73 19.06 -4.08
N ASP A 196 -0.60 19.25 -4.79
CA ASP A 196 0.52 20.07 -4.31
C ASP A 196 0.13 21.52 -4.00
N GLU A 197 -0.89 22.07 -4.67
CA GLU A 197 -1.33 23.44 -4.51
C GLU A 197 -2.11 23.66 -3.21
N THR A 198 -3.10 22.81 -2.92
CA THR A 198 -3.88 22.87 -1.67
C THR A 198 -2.99 22.60 -0.48
N LEU A 199 -2.05 21.65 -0.58
CA LEU A 199 -1.06 21.44 0.46
C LEU A 199 -0.18 22.68 0.67
N ARG A 200 0.33 23.30 -0.40
CA ARG A 200 1.10 24.55 -0.29
C ARG A 200 0.29 25.65 0.38
N LYS A 201 -0.99 25.79 0.04
CA LYS A 201 -1.90 26.76 0.65
C LYS A 201 -2.11 26.47 2.13
N TYR A 202 -2.44 25.23 2.50
CA TYR A 202 -2.61 24.80 3.89
C TYR A 202 -1.35 25.10 4.73
N LEU A 203 -0.18 24.67 4.25
CA LEU A 203 1.09 24.92 4.94
C LEU A 203 1.44 26.41 5.01
N SER A 204 1.09 27.20 3.99
CA SER A 204 1.31 28.65 3.97
C SER A 204 0.41 29.37 4.97
N GLU A 205 -0.88 29.01 5.03
CA GLU A 205 -1.82 29.57 6.01
C GLU A 205 -1.43 29.19 7.43
N LEU A 206 -1.03 27.93 7.65
CA LEU A 206 -0.61 27.45 8.95
C LEU A 206 0.72 28.06 9.39
N ALA A 207 1.66 28.30 8.47
CA ALA A 207 2.91 29.00 8.76
C ALA A 207 2.68 30.46 9.21
N LYS A 208 1.58 31.12 8.81
CA LYS A 208 1.28 32.51 9.21
C LYS A 208 0.88 32.62 10.69
N SER A 209 0.25 31.59 11.24
CA SER A 209 -0.22 31.56 12.63
C SER A 209 0.69 30.74 13.57
N ALA A 210 1.63 29.98 13.02
CA ALA A 210 2.53 29.11 13.76
C ALA A 210 3.71 29.85 14.43
N ASP A 211 4.10 29.37 15.62
CA ASP A 211 5.35 29.75 16.28
C ASP A 211 6.58 29.38 15.42
N ASP A 212 7.74 30.00 15.70
CA ASP A 212 8.97 29.75 14.93
C ASP A 212 9.39 28.26 14.95
N ALA A 213 9.13 27.57 16.06
CA ALA A 213 9.50 26.17 16.24
C ALA A 213 8.65 25.22 15.38
N THR A 214 7.38 25.54 15.17
CA THR A 214 6.44 24.79 14.33
C THR A 214 6.75 25.05 12.86
N ARG A 215 7.03 26.31 12.49
CA ARG A 215 7.52 26.65 11.14
C ARG A 215 8.77 25.88 10.75
N ALA A 216 9.78 25.85 11.64
CA ALA A 216 11.01 25.09 11.40
C ALA A 216 10.76 23.59 11.18
N ARG A 217 9.83 22.98 11.93
CA ARG A 217 9.43 21.57 11.74
C ARG A 217 8.73 21.33 10.41
N ILE A 218 7.81 22.22 10.02
CA ILE A 218 7.13 22.15 8.73
C ILE A 218 8.13 22.21 7.58
N ASP A 219 9.11 23.11 7.66
CA ASP A 219 10.14 23.25 6.62
C ASP A 219 11.08 22.04 6.59
N ARG A 220 11.43 21.48 7.75
CA ARG A 220 12.17 20.20 7.82
C ARG A 220 11.38 19.05 7.21
N TRP A 221 10.09 18.94 7.49
CA TRP A 221 9.21 17.93 6.90
C TRP A 221 9.14 18.06 5.38
N LYS A 222 8.98 19.29 4.85
CA LYS A 222 9.01 19.55 3.39
C LYS A 222 10.32 19.08 2.76
N ALA A 223 11.46 19.40 3.39
CA ALA A 223 12.77 19.00 2.90
C ALA A 223 12.96 17.48 2.87
N LEU A 224 12.59 16.79 3.97
CA LEU A 224 12.66 15.33 4.04
C LEU A 224 11.69 14.64 3.07
N ARG A 225 10.50 15.20 2.85
CA ARG A 225 9.56 14.66 1.86
C ARG A 225 10.12 14.77 0.44
N ALA A 226 10.75 15.89 0.09
CA ALA A 226 11.42 16.07 -1.19
C ALA A 226 12.61 15.13 -1.34
N GLU A 227 13.42 14.97 -0.30
CA GLU A 227 14.54 14.02 -0.26
C GLU A 227 14.05 12.58 -0.46
N ARG A 228 13.00 12.16 0.26
CA ARG A 228 12.36 10.85 0.09
C ARG A 228 11.98 10.61 -1.38
N GLN A 229 11.35 11.59 -2.02
CA GLN A 229 10.93 11.48 -3.43
C GLN A 229 12.14 11.36 -4.38
N GLN A 230 13.28 11.97 -4.06
CA GLN A 230 14.51 11.80 -4.83
C GLN A 230 15.15 10.42 -4.61
N LEU A 231 15.13 9.91 -3.39
CA LEU A 231 15.68 8.60 -3.02
C LEU A 231 14.82 7.43 -3.55
N ASP A 232 13.50 7.61 -3.62
CA ASP A 232 12.52 6.60 -4.08
C ASP A 232 12.46 6.48 -5.61
N ARG A 233 13.36 7.16 -6.33
CA ARG A 233 13.46 7.04 -7.79
C ARG A 233 13.84 5.60 -8.16
N PRO A 234 13.11 4.96 -9.10
CA PRO A 234 13.42 3.60 -9.51
C PRO A 234 14.86 3.50 -9.98
N ALA A 235 15.55 2.42 -9.59
CA ALA A 235 16.90 2.13 -10.06
C ALA A 235 16.94 2.23 -11.59
N LEU A 236 18.02 2.79 -12.14
CA LEU A 236 18.24 2.85 -13.58
C LEU A 236 18.08 1.44 -14.16
N VAL A 237 17.05 1.27 -14.98
CA VAL A 237 16.79 0.00 -15.65
C VAL A 237 17.62 -0.01 -16.92
N ALA A 238 18.64 -0.86 -16.98
CA ALA A 238 19.28 -1.16 -18.24
C ALA A 238 18.43 -2.17 -19.02
N TYR A 239 18.23 -1.89 -20.31
CA TYR A 239 17.77 -2.89 -21.26
C TYR A 239 18.92 -3.86 -21.57
N ALA A 240 19.19 -4.74 -20.62
CA ALA A 240 20.19 -5.80 -20.72
C ALA A 240 19.49 -7.16 -20.86
N GLY A 241 20.08 -8.04 -21.68
CA GLY A 241 19.65 -9.43 -21.81
C GLY A 241 19.69 -10.15 -20.46
N LYS A 242 18.65 -10.94 -20.16
CA LYS A 242 18.67 -11.88 -19.04
C LYS A 242 19.27 -13.20 -19.53
N PHE A 243 20.45 -13.55 -19.04
CA PHE A 243 21.01 -14.88 -19.27
C PHE A 243 20.15 -15.90 -18.51
N GLN A 244 19.57 -16.83 -19.23
CA GLN A 244 18.79 -17.94 -18.69
C GLN A 244 19.11 -19.18 -19.49
N THR A 245 18.97 -20.36 -18.88
CA THR A 245 19.10 -21.62 -19.61
C THR A 245 18.04 -21.66 -20.71
N PRO A 246 18.42 -21.79 -22.00
CA PRO A 246 17.44 -21.86 -23.07
C PRO A 246 16.60 -23.13 -22.91
N PRO A 247 15.29 -23.06 -23.15
CA PRO A 247 14.45 -24.25 -23.15
C PRO A 247 14.88 -25.21 -24.28
N PRO A 248 14.58 -26.51 -24.15
CA PRO A 248 14.74 -27.46 -25.26
C PRO A 248 14.07 -26.96 -26.54
N THR A 249 14.77 -27.10 -27.68
CA THR A 249 14.22 -26.78 -29.00
C THR A 249 13.75 -28.06 -29.68
N TYR A 250 12.62 -28.01 -30.37
CA TYR A 250 12.02 -29.17 -31.03
C TYR A 250 11.76 -28.87 -32.51
N ARG A 251 11.87 -29.90 -33.35
CA ARG A 251 11.36 -29.84 -34.72
C ARG A 251 9.83 -29.79 -34.67
N LEU A 252 9.22 -28.82 -35.33
CA LEU A 252 7.76 -28.67 -35.37
C LEU A 252 7.17 -29.40 -36.58
N TYR A 253 6.00 -30.03 -36.41
CA TYR A 253 5.31 -30.61 -37.55
C TYR A 253 4.75 -29.51 -38.45
N ARG A 254 5.32 -29.35 -39.65
CA ARG A 254 4.91 -28.31 -40.62
C ARG A 254 4.91 -26.88 -40.03
N GLY A 255 5.76 -26.64 -39.03
CA GLY A 255 5.85 -25.34 -38.34
C GLY A 255 4.79 -25.09 -37.25
N ASP A 256 3.91 -26.04 -36.96
CA ASP A 256 2.90 -25.90 -35.89
C ASP A 256 3.56 -25.96 -34.50
N PRO A 257 3.57 -24.86 -33.71
CA PRO A 257 4.18 -24.82 -32.38
C PRO A 257 3.49 -25.72 -31.35
N MET A 258 2.24 -26.14 -31.60
CA MET A 258 1.50 -27.05 -30.72
C MET A 258 1.79 -28.53 -31.01
N GLN A 259 2.58 -28.83 -32.05
CA GLN A 259 2.93 -30.20 -32.44
C GLN A 259 4.45 -30.42 -32.48
N PRO A 260 5.12 -30.43 -31.31
CA PRO A 260 6.54 -30.71 -31.22
C PRO A 260 6.84 -32.18 -31.58
N ARG A 261 7.96 -32.39 -32.27
CA ARG A 261 8.53 -33.72 -32.58
C ARG A 261 9.86 -33.90 -31.85
N ASP A 262 10.88 -34.39 -32.54
CA ASP A 262 12.19 -34.69 -31.97
C ASP A 262 12.89 -33.42 -31.46
N GLN A 263 13.53 -33.52 -30.30
CA GLN A 263 14.38 -32.46 -29.75
C GLN A 263 15.64 -32.28 -30.60
N VAL A 264 15.96 -31.04 -30.93
CA VAL A 264 17.14 -30.65 -31.70
C VAL A 264 18.19 -30.09 -30.75
N ALA A 265 19.44 -30.55 -30.91
CA ALA A 265 20.58 -30.03 -30.16
C ALA A 265 20.98 -28.64 -30.67
N PRO A 266 21.58 -27.76 -29.84
CA PRO A 266 22.12 -26.50 -30.32
C PRO A 266 23.28 -26.76 -31.27
N ASP A 267 23.13 -26.48 -32.56
CA ASP A 267 24.18 -26.74 -33.54
C ASP A 267 24.09 -25.78 -34.74
N SER A 268 25.08 -25.81 -35.63
CA SER A 268 25.06 -25.17 -36.95
C SER A 268 24.18 -25.95 -37.93
N LEU A 269 23.91 -25.36 -39.10
CA LEU A 269 23.33 -26.09 -40.21
C LEU A 269 24.33 -27.14 -40.69
N GLU A 270 23.89 -28.37 -40.92
CA GLU A 270 24.76 -29.51 -41.27
C GLU A 270 25.68 -29.22 -42.46
N VAL A 271 25.20 -28.48 -43.47
CA VAL A 271 25.99 -28.05 -44.64
C VAL A 271 27.16 -27.11 -44.29
N LEU A 272 27.12 -26.48 -43.12
CA LEU A 272 28.13 -25.56 -42.61
C LEU A 272 28.99 -26.17 -41.49
N GLY A 273 28.85 -27.49 -41.26
CA GLY A 273 29.55 -28.23 -40.21
C GLY A 273 28.77 -28.32 -38.89
N SER A 274 29.47 -28.68 -37.82
CA SER A 274 28.90 -28.86 -36.47
C SER A 274 29.74 -28.14 -35.41
N LEU A 275 29.06 -27.57 -34.43
CA LEU A 275 29.56 -27.01 -33.18
C LEU A 275 29.81 -28.09 -32.11
N GLY A 276 29.29 -29.31 -32.30
CA GLY A 276 29.50 -30.45 -31.41
C GLY A 276 28.95 -30.26 -29.99
N LEU A 277 27.92 -29.42 -29.82
CA LEU A 277 27.37 -29.09 -28.50
C LEU A 277 26.34 -30.13 -28.03
N ASP A 278 26.42 -30.47 -26.75
CA ASP A 278 25.42 -31.33 -26.11
C ASP A 278 24.06 -30.62 -25.96
N LYS A 279 22.97 -31.39 -25.94
CA LYS A 279 21.60 -30.88 -25.76
C LYS A 279 21.41 -30.09 -24.46
N ALA A 280 22.15 -30.45 -23.41
CA ALA A 280 22.14 -29.82 -22.10
C ALA A 280 23.24 -28.75 -21.92
N ALA A 281 24.01 -28.43 -22.97
CA ALA A 281 25.07 -27.43 -22.90
C ALA A 281 24.54 -26.10 -22.32
N PRO A 282 25.18 -25.52 -21.27
CA PRO A 282 24.78 -24.24 -20.71
C PRO A 282 24.79 -23.11 -21.74
N GLU A 283 23.93 -22.12 -21.55
CA GLU A 283 23.75 -21.00 -22.48
C GLU A 283 25.06 -20.28 -22.85
N GLN A 284 25.90 -20.02 -21.84
CA GLN A 284 27.19 -19.36 -22.03
C GLN A 284 28.11 -20.14 -22.96
N GLN A 285 28.15 -21.47 -22.83
CA GLN A 285 28.98 -22.32 -23.69
C GLN A 285 28.49 -22.32 -25.13
N ARG A 286 27.17 -22.34 -25.35
CA ARG A 286 26.58 -22.23 -26.69
C ARG A 286 26.99 -20.92 -27.38
N ARG A 287 26.95 -19.80 -26.65
CA ARG A 287 27.35 -18.48 -27.18
C ARG A 287 28.83 -18.44 -27.55
N VAL A 288 29.70 -18.96 -26.69
CA VAL A 288 31.15 -19.01 -26.96
C VAL A 288 31.45 -19.90 -28.17
N ALA A 289 30.84 -21.08 -28.23
CA ALA A 289 31.02 -21.99 -29.37
C ALA A 289 30.53 -21.37 -30.68
N PHE A 290 29.34 -20.73 -30.68
CA PHE A 290 28.84 -20.00 -31.84
C PHE A 290 29.76 -18.85 -32.24
N ALA A 291 30.23 -18.04 -31.28
CA ALA A 291 31.13 -16.92 -31.56
C ALA A 291 32.46 -17.39 -32.16
N ASN A 292 33.05 -18.45 -31.62
CA ASN A 292 34.28 -19.05 -32.14
C ASN A 292 34.08 -19.60 -33.55
N TRP A 293 32.96 -20.31 -33.80
CA TRP A 293 32.62 -20.79 -35.13
C TRP A 293 32.40 -19.64 -36.12
N LEU A 294 31.73 -18.57 -35.69
CA LEU A 294 31.42 -17.40 -36.53
C LEU A 294 32.68 -16.68 -37.02
N ILE A 295 33.74 -16.63 -36.20
CA ILE A 295 35.01 -15.97 -36.53
C ILE A 295 36.07 -16.93 -37.10
N ALA A 296 35.79 -18.23 -37.16
CA ALA A 296 36.72 -19.25 -37.62
C ALA A 296 37.14 -18.97 -39.08
N ALA A 297 38.39 -19.26 -39.42
CA ALA A 297 38.97 -18.94 -40.73
C ALA A 297 38.36 -19.73 -41.89
N ASP A 298 37.80 -20.88 -41.58
CA ASP A 298 37.12 -21.80 -42.46
C ASP A 298 35.60 -21.63 -42.47
N ASN A 299 35.04 -20.63 -41.74
CA ASN A 299 33.61 -20.34 -41.81
C ASN A 299 33.24 -19.75 -43.19
N PRO A 300 32.35 -20.38 -43.96
CA PRO A 300 32.08 -19.98 -45.33
C PRO A 300 31.13 -18.77 -45.45
N LEU A 301 30.47 -18.35 -44.36
CA LEU A 301 29.42 -17.32 -44.42
C LEU A 301 29.88 -15.92 -44.02
N THR A 302 30.92 -15.81 -43.19
CA THR A 302 31.38 -14.51 -42.68
C THR A 302 32.50 -13.96 -43.57
N ALA A 303 32.11 -13.13 -44.55
CA ALA A 303 33.07 -12.36 -45.33
C ALA A 303 33.89 -11.45 -44.40
N ARG A 304 35.22 -11.57 -44.48
CA ARG A 304 36.13 -10.67 -43.76
C ARG A 304 36.24 -9.38 -44.54
N VAL A 305 35.87 -8.26 -43.92
CA VAL A 305 36.31 -6.94 -44.38
C VAL A 305 37.80 -6.84 -44.03
N MET A 306 38.66 -6.85 -45.05
CA MET A 306 40.10 -6.58 -44.88
C MET A 306 40.34 -5.09 -44.68
#